data_AF-A0A7V9SQQ1-F1
#
_entry.id   AF-A0A7V9SQQ1-F1
#
_cell.length_a   1.000
_cell.length_b   1.000
_cell.length_c   1.000
_cell.angle_alpha   90.00
_cell.angle_beta   90.00
_cell.angle_gamma   90.00
#
_symmetry.space_group_name_H-M   'P 1'
#
loop_
_entity.id
_entity.type
_entity.pdbx_description
1 polymer ?
#
loop_
_entity_poly.entity_id
_entity_poly.type
_entity_poly.pdbx_seq_one_letter_code
_entity_poly.pdbx_strand_id
1 'polypeptide(L)' 'TKGDNPTADWLTAFVAGSGGTAAAHTGPDDVAWSPLNQDGAALVIGREGRPFRSRERRQLNALAQIVGWRLTA' A
#
# COMPACT_ATOMS: atom_id res chain seq x y z
N THR A 1 17.44 -15.46 5.30
CA THR A 1 16.92 -15.74 6.65
C THR A 1 15.68 -14.89 6.85
N LYS A 2 14.57 -15.47 7.33
CA LYS A 2 13.37 -14.69 7.63
C LYS A 2 13.61 -13.98 8.97
N GLY A 3 13.53 -12.65 8.99
CA GLY A 3 13.65 -11.86 10.22
C GLY A 3 12.45 -12.06 11.14
N ASP A 4 12.53 -11.50 12.34
CA ASP A 4 11.41 -11.48 13.28
C ASP A 4 10.19 -10.77 12.67
N ASN A 5 9.00 -11.18 13.11
CA ASN A 5 7.78 -10.50 12.70
C ASN A 5 7.80 -9.06 13.24
N PRO A 6 7.45 -8.06 12.41
CA PRO A 6 7.40 -6.68 12.87
C PRO A 6 6.31 -6.49 13.94
N THR A 7 6.56 -5.55 14.84
CA THR A 7 5.57 -5.14 15.85
C THR A 7 4.39 -4.42 15.20
N ALA A 8 3.26 -4.35 15.90
CA ALA A 8 2.10 -3.58 15.44
C ALA A 8 2.44 -2.10 15.20
N ASP A 9 3.20 -1.48 16.11
CA ASP A 9 3.61 -0.08 15.98
C ASP A 9 4.49 0.15 14.74
N TRP A 10 5.38 -0.79 14.46
CA TRP A 10 6.19 -0.75 13.24
C TRP A 10 5.32 -0.84 11.99
N LEU A 11 4.33 -1.76 11.97
CA LEU A 11 3.41 -1.90 10.84
C LEU A 11 2.57 -0.65 10.64
N THR A 12 2.06 -0.05 11.70
CA THR A 12 1.29 1.22 11.64
C THR A 12 2.14 2.34 11.04
N ALA A 13 3.38 2.50 11.52
CA ALA A 13 4.29 3.52 11.00
C ALA A 13 4.65 3.25 9.52
N PHE A 14 4.90 1.99 9.15
CA PHE A 14 5.21 1.58 7.79
C PHE A 14 4.06 1.87 6.82
N VAL A 15 2.82 1.55 7.19
CA VAL A 15 1.63 1.80 6.36
C VAL A 15 1.40 3.30 6.18
N ALA A 16 1.52 4.09 7.26
CA ALA A 16 1.36 5.54 7.20
C ALA A 16 2.45 6.20 6.32
N GLY A 17 3.71 5.82 6.49
CA GLY A 17 4.83 6.33 5.69
C GLY A 17 4.72 5.93 4.21
N SER A 18 4.27 4.70 3.92
CA SER A 18 4.02 4.23 2.55
C SER A 18 2.95 5.06 1.85
N GLY A 19 1.88 5.44 2.55
CA GLY A 19 0.84 6.32 2.01
C GLY A 19 1.36 7.73 1.71
N GLY A 20 2.11 8.34 2.64
CA GLY A 20 2.70 9.66 2.45
C GLY A 20 3.66 9.72 1.27
N THR A 21 4.53 8.71 1.14
CA THR A 21 5.50 8.63 0.04
C THR A 21 4.88 8.25 -1.31
N ALA A 22 3.80 7.47 -1.32
CA ALA A 22 3.03 7.19 -2.52
C ALA A 22 2.32 8.45 -3.04
N ALA A 23 1.73 9.25 -2.17
CA ALA A 23 1.11 10.53 -2.54
C ALA A 23 2.14 11.53 -3.09
N ALA A 24 3.32 11.58 -2.46
CA ALA A 24 4.41 12.45 -2.89
C ALA A 24 5.20 11.93 -4.10
N HIS A 25 4.97 10.68 -4.55
CA HIS A 25 5.77 10.02 -5.60
C HIS A 25 7.28 9.97 -5.29
N THR A 26 7.64 9.89 -4.01
CA THR A 26 9.04 9.90 -3.53
C THR A 26 9.43 8.63 -2.78
N GLY A 27 8.55 7.61 -2.77
CA GLY A 27 8.77 6.35 -2.07
C GLY A 27 9.54 5.30 -2.85
N PRO A 28 9.80 4.14 -2.22
CA PRO A 28 10.41 3.00 -2.89
C PRO A 28 9.60 2.57 -4.13
N ASP A 29 10.30 2.34 -5.24
CA ASP A 29 9.65 1.97 -6.48
C ASP A 29 9.06 0.55 -6.43
N ASP A 30 9.52 -0.29 -5.52
CA ASP A 30 9.12 -1.68 -5.31
C ASP A 30 7.99 -1.86 -4.28
N VAL A 31 7.47 -0.76 -3.72
CA VAL A 31 6.29 -0.74 -2.85
C VAL A 31 5.16 0.05 -3.51
N ALA A 32 3.96 -0.51 -3.51
CA ALA A 32 2.75 0.18 -3.91
C ALA A 32 1.73 0.19 -2.77
N TRP A 33 1.02 1.30 -2.66
CA TRP A 33 0.09 1.59 -1.57
C TRP A 33 -1.22 2.12 -2.15
N SER A 34 -2.35 1.75 -1.55
CA SER A 34 -3.66 2.28 -1.91
C SER A 34 -4.61 2.29 -0.70
N PRO A 35 -5.44 3.34 -0.53
CA PRO A 35 -6.48 3.31 0.49
C PRO A 35 -7.55 2.29 0.08
N LEU A 36 -7.93 1.41 0.99
CA LEU A 36 -8.95 0.39 0.74
C LEU A 36 -10.34 0.93 1.05
N ASN A 37 -10.54 1.61 2.17
CA ASN A 37 -11.80 2.26 2.53
C ASN A 37 -11.55 3.59 3.27
N GLN A 38 -12.62 4.34 3.53
CA GLN A 38 -12.55 5.60 4.28
C GLN A 38 -12.25 5.38 5.77
N ASP A 39 -12.45 4.16 6.29
CA ASP A 39 -12.24 3.80 7.69
C ASP A 39 -10.78 3.47 8.05
N GLY A 40 -9.83 3.84 7.18
CA GLY A 40 -8.40 3.80 7.47
C GLY A 40 -7.70 2.48 7.13
N ALA A 41 -8.36 1.53 6.47
CA ALA A 41 -7.67 0.36 5.94
C ALA A 41 -6.91 0.72 4.65
N ALA A 42 -5.69 0.19 4.51
CA ALA A 42 -4.86 0.37 3.33
C ALA A 42 -4.33 -0.97 2.82
N LEU A 43 -4.22 -1.07 1.49
CA LEU A 43 -3.54 -2.17 0.81
C LEU A 43 -2.10 -1.77 0.53
N VAL A 44 -1.15 -2.56 1.04
CA VAL A 44 0.29 -2.38 0.78
C VAL A 44 0.82 -3.65 0.15
N ILE A 45 1.48 -3.52 -1.00
CA ILE A 45 2.12 -4.64 -1.71
C ILE A 45 3.58 -4.30 -2.00
N GLY A 46 4.45 -5.30 -1.84
CA GLY A 46 5.86 -5.24 -2.21
C GLY A 46 6.16 -6.21 -3.36
N ARG A 47 7.18 -5.90 -4.17
CA ARG A 47 7.67 -6.79 -5.22
C ARG A 47 9.18 -6.76 -5.31
N GLU A 48 9.82 -7.91 -5.13
CA GLU A 48 11.26 -8.01 -5.27
C GLU A 48 11.71 -7.84 -6.74
N GLY A 49 12.80 -7.08 -6.93
CA GLY A 49 13.54 -7.01 -8.20
C GLY A 49 12.85 -6.26 -9.34
N ARG A 50 11.63 -5.72 -9.16
CA ARG A 50 10.92 -4.98 -10.22
C ARG A 50 10.08 -3.82 -9.68
N PRO A 51 10.34 -2.58 -10.14
CA PRO A 51 9.60 -1.39 -9.70
C PRO A 51 8.16 -1.40 -10.22
N PHE A 52 7.18 -1.00 -9.41
CA PHE A 52 5.81 -0.76 -9.82
C PHE A 52 5.71 0.50 -10.69
N ARG A 53 5.30 0.31 -11.93
CA ARG A 53 5.08 1.40 -12.90
C ARG A 53 3.81 2.17 -12.60
N SER A 54 3.70 3.39 -13.12
CA SER A 54 2.52 4.24 -12.92
C SER A 54 1.20 3.57 -13.33
N ARG A 55 1.22 2.74 -14.38
CA ARG A 55 0.03 1.97 -14.79
C ARG A 55 -0.38 0.93 -13.74
N GLU A 56 0.58 0.18 -13.20
CA GLU A 56 0.31 -0.84 -12.17
C GLU A 56 -0.23 -0.17 -10.90
N ARG A 57 0.35 0.97 -10.49
CA ARG A 57 -0.12 1.76 -9.34
C ARG A 57 -1.55 2.27 -9.53
N ARG A 58 -1.91 2.74 -10.74
CA ARG A 58 -3.29 3.13 -11.06
C ARG A 58 -4.26 1.95 -11.03
N GLN A 59 -3.85 0.79 -11.54
CA GLN A 59 -4.69 -0.42 -11.50
C GLN A 59 -4.92 -0.90 -10.07
N LEU A 60 -3.89 -0.86 -9.22
CA LEU A 60 -4.02 -1.14 -7.79
C LEU A 60 -5.06 -0.23 -7.14
N ASN A 61 -5.00 1.08 -7.42
CA ASN A 61 -5.96 2.04 -6.89
C ASN A 61 -7.40 1.75 -7.34
N ALA A 62 -7.61 1.41 -8.60
CA ALA A 62 -8.95 1.05 -9.09
C ALA A 62 -9.49 -0.22 -8.41
N LEU A 63 -8.65 -1.25 -8.25
CA LEU A 63 -9.02 -2.48 -7.57
C LEU A 63 -9.32 -2.25 -6.09
N ALA A 64 -8.48 -1.47 -5.40
CA ALA A 64 -8.69 -1.12 -4.00
C ALA A 64 -10.01 -0.38 -3.80
N GLN A 65 -10.36 0.56 -4.69
CA GLN A 65 -11.66 1.23 -4.65
C GLN A 65 -12.82 0.23 -4.80
N ILE A 66 -12.79 -0.64 -5.82
CA ILE A 66 -13.85 -1.65 -6.04
C ILE A 66 -14.05 -2.54 -4.80
N VAL A 67 -12.95 -2.97 -4.17
CA VAL A 67 -13.01 -3.77 -2.95
C VAL A 67 -13.51 -2.94 -1.77
N GLY A 68 -13.07 -1.69 -1.66
CA GLY A 68 -13.52 -0.73 -0.67
C GLY A 68 -15.03 -0.58 -0.61
N TRP A 69 -15.66 -0.38 -1.79
CA TRP A 69 -17.11 -0.32 -1.93
C TRP A 69 -17.82 -1.56 -1.38
N ARG A 70 -17.19 -2.74 -1.43
CA ARG A 70 -17.76 -3.99 -0.88
C ARG A 70 -17.55 -4.16 0.62
N LEU A 71 -16.57 -3.49 1.21
CA LEU A 71 -16.30 -3.58 2.66
C LEU A 71 -17.18 -2.64 3.47
N THR A 72 -17.73 -1.60 2.82
CA THR A 72 -18.61 -0.60 3.45
C THR A 72 -20.10 -0.82 3.17
N ALA A 73 -20.45 -1.80 2.33
CA ALA A 73 -21.83 -2.16 1.97
C ALA A 73 -22.30 -3.37 2.79
#